data_AF-H0EDW9-F1
#
_entry.id   AF-H0EDW9-F1
#
_cell.length_a   1.000
_cell.length_b   1.000
_cell.length_c   1.000
_cell.angle_alpha   90.00
_cell.angle_beta   90.00
_cell.angle_gamma   90.00
#
_symmetry.space_group_name_H-M   'P 1'
#
loop_
_entity.id
_entity.type
_entity.pdbx_description
1 polymer ?
#
loop_
_entity_poly.entity_id
_entity_poly.type
_entity_poly.pdbx_seq_one_letter_code
_entity_poly.pdbx_strand_id
1 'polypeptide(L)'
;MTLSNQPRDGDVKLLKDIAQFKVSQIGLKLNGQVVLPNSDLPIDPLPITSPSEKIKNPWEVVKQHPVDDRLDKKDGRIPRKRDPKMYHVEFADASLIEKLLDFWRKSGAQRLGYLYGRYTEYTEVPLGIKAVVEAIYEPPQVDEIDGVTLNEWENEKDVDEVARLCGLQRVGVIWTDLLDSGVGDGSVVCKRHIDSYFLSSQEIMFAARQQAQHPKPTKWSDTGKFGSAFVTCVISGDESGQISISAYQASNSAVEMVRAELVEPSVDPSVMLVRNEEEDDGSISRTRYIPEVFYRKINEYGAQVQENAKPSFPVEYLLITLTHGFPSNPMPQFIADPPGFPIENRAVIGVDQDLKDLSKRLQLDRNGELTNQDAAIKSISDFHLLCFLHGYGVLGKDEEALLCKVATQHDLADGFQLLSTSGWATLLAILQSTGERPPKRPSPAESDERLAKKVGRIKSFMEHLVDLKAYTPTTVL
;
A
#
# COMPACT_ATOMS: atom_id res chain seq x y z
N MET A 1 -12.99 3.92 -5.55
CA MET A 1 -13.66 2.70 -5.03
C MET A 1 -13.34 2.60 -3.54
N THR A 2 -14.32 2.45 -2.65
CA THR A 2 -14.08 2.41 -1.18
C THR A 2 -14.12 0.98 -0.65
N LEU A 3 -13.13 0.61 0.16
CA LEU A 3 -13.09 -0.57 1.02
C LEU A 3 -13.30 -0.07 2.45
N SER A 4 -14.45 -0.33 3.08
CA SER A 4 -14.71 -0.02 4.49
C SER A 4 -15.58 -1.12 5.09
N ASN A 5 -15.38 -1.41 6.36
CA ASN A 5 -16.01 -2.52 7.08
C ASN A 5 -17.29 -2.12 7.84
N GLN A 6 -17.84 -0.93 7.62
CA GLN A 6 -19.10 -0.49 8.24
C GLN A 6 -20.13 -0.02 7.20
N PRO A 7 -21.43 -0.30 7.40
CA PRO A 7 -22.49 0.23 6.57
C PRO A 7 -22.57 1.75 6.72
N ARG A 8 -22.70 2.47 5.61
CA ARG A 8 -23.16 3.87 5.64
C ARG A 8 -24.65 3.85 5.91
N ASP A 9 -25.07 4.15 7.14
CA ASP A 9 -26.46 4.50 7.43
C ASP A 9 -26.81 5.79 6.65
N GLY A 10 -27.48 5.62 5.52
CA GLY A 10 -28.03 6.72 4.75
C GLY A 10 -29.46 6.98 5.18
N ASP A 11 -29.70 8.11 5.85
CA ASP A 11 -31.01 8.75 5.85
C ASP A 11 -31.50 8.89 4.41
N VAL A 12 -32.65 8.31 4.07
CA VAL A 12 -33.30 8.50 2.77
C VAL A 12 -33.75 9.95 2.67
N LYS A 13 -32.98 10.80 1.99
CA LYS A 13 -33.37 12.18 1.66
C LYS A 13 -33.95 12.22 0.26
N LEU A 14 -35.16 12.77 0.14
CA LEU A 14 -35.87 12.95 -1.12
C LEU A 14 -35.02 13.78 -2.11
N LEU A 15 -34.93 13.32 -3.36
CA LEU A 15 -34.15 13.92 -4.47
C LEU A 15 -34.38 15.44 -4.68
N LYS A 16 -35.52 15.97 -4.24
CA LYS A 16 -35.85 17.41 -4.32
C LYS A 16 -35.04 18.31 -3.38
N ASP A 17 -34.47 17.76 -2.30
CA ASP A 17 -33.77 18.53 -1.27
C ASP A 17 -32.23 18.59 -1.49
N ILE A 18 -31.72 17.89 -2.51
CA ILE A 18 -30.28 17.79 -2.85
C ILE A 18 -29.81 18.98 -3.72
N ALA A 19 -30.73 19.68 -4.38
CA ALA A 19 -30.40 20.76 -5.32
C ALA A 19 -29.91 22.08 -4.66
N GLN A 20 -29.88 22.18 -3.33
CA GLN A 20 -29.53 23.42 -2.62
C GLN A 20 -28.23 23.38 -1.80
N PHE A 21 -27.48 22.27 -1.80
CA PHE A 21 -26.25 22.15 -1.00
C PHE A 21 -24.99 22.01 -1.87
N LYS A 22 -23.93 22.74 -1.54
CA LYS A 22 -22.59 22.54 -2.12
C LYS A 22 -21.99 21.24 -1.56
N VAL A 23 -21.38 20.44 -2.45
CA VAL A 23 -20.79 19.10 -2.20
C VAL A 23 -19.73 19.08 -1.07
N SER A 24 -19.23 20.24 -0.63
CA SER A 24 -18.18 20.38 0.39
C SER A 24 -18.65 20.40 1.84
N GLN A 25 -19.92 20.12 2.16
CA GLN A 25 -20.48 20.33 3.52
C GLN A 25 -21.20 19.15 4.18
N ILE A 26 -21.10 17.92 3.63
CA ILE A 26 -21.73 16.75 4.27
C ILE A 26 -20.66 15.96 5.04
N GLY A 27 -20.24 16.51 6.18
CA GLY A 27 -19.49 15.78 7.20
C GLY A 27 -20.43 15.39 8.32
N LEU A 28 -20.65 14.08 8.49
CA LEU A 28 -21.43 13.56 9.61
C LEU A 28 -20.49 12.86 10.59
N LYS A 29 -20.32 13.48 11.76
CA LYS A 29 -19.70 12.90 12.94
C LYS A 29 -20.68 11.93 13.59
N LEU A 30 -20.15 10.88 14.21
CA LEU A 30 -20.92 10.09 15.18
C LEU A 30 -20.19 10.03 16.53
N ASN A 31 -20.95 10.41 17.55
CA ASN A 31 -20.58 10.40 18.96
C ASN A 31 -21.01 9.04 19.54
N GLY A 32 -20.17 8.45 20.38
CA GLY A 32 -20.51 7.24 21.14
C GLY A 32 -19.40 6.81 22.09
N GLN A 33 -19.13 7.63 23.12
CA GLN A 33 -18.19 7.46 24.24
C GLN A 33 -16.71 7.18 23.92
N VAL A 34 -15.93 8.27 24.00
CA VAL A 34 -14.47 8.29 24.12
C VAL A 34 -14.09 8.07 25.58
N VAL A 35 -13.20 7.11 25.86
CA VAL A 35 -12.35 7.14 27.07
C VAL A 35 -11.03 7.80 26.64
N LEU A 36 -10.66 8.88 27.32
CA LEU A 36 -9.49 9.70 26.96
C LEU A 36 -8.17 8.92 27.19
N PRO A 37 -7.16 9.12 26.33
CA PRO A 37 -5.83 8.55 26.48
C PRO A 37 -5.06 9.29 27.57
N ASN A 38 -4.41 8.54 28.46
CA ASN A 38 -3.37 9.12 29.30
C ASN A 38 -1.99 8.74 28.74
N SER A 39 -1.18 9.79 28.60
CA SER A 39 0.27 9.85 28.33
C SER A 39 0.76 9.38 26.96
N ASP A 40 1.03 10.38 26.11
CA ASP A 40 2.00 10.32 25.00
C ASP A 40 3.36 9.86 25.54
N LEU A 41 3.70 8.60 25.32
CA LEU A 41 5.07 8.12 25.36
C LEU A 41 5.44 7.65 23.94
N PRO A 42 6.59 8.07 23.39
CA PRO A 42 7.10 7.47 22.18
C PRO A 42 7.47 6.03 22.51
N ILE A 43 6.72 5.07 21.96
CA ILE A 43 7.03 3.65 22.08
C ILE A 43 7.27 3.14 20.67
N ASP A 44 8.48 2.64 20.42
CA ASP A 44 8.80 1.87 19.22
C ASP A 44 8.19 0.46 19.38
N PRO A 45 7.14 0.10 18.61
CA PRO A 45 6.54 -1.22 18.69
C PRO A 45 7.48 -2.30 18.12
N LEU A 46 7.25 -3.54 18.57
CA LEU A 46 8.04 -4.71 18.19
C LEU A 46 8.02 -4.95 16.66
N PRO A 47 9.13 -5.41 16.06
CA PRO A 47 9.17 -5.84 14.66
C PRO A 47 8.20 -7.00 14.41
N ILE A 48 7.77 -7.21 13.16
CA ILE A 48 6.88 -8.32 12.78
C ILE A 48 7.37 -9.64 13.43
N THR A 49 6.60 -10.18 14.38
CA THR A 49 6.87 -11.46 15.04
C THR A 49 6.07 -12.60 14.40
N SER A 50 5.78 -12.51 13.09
CA SER A 50 5.48 -13.73 12.35
C SER A 50 6.63 -14.70 12.67
N PRO A 51 6.37 -15.88 13.24
CA PRO A 51 7.45 -16.83 13.46
C PRO A 51 8.06 -17.07 12.09
N SER A 52 9.24 -16.52 11.86
CA SER A 52 10.14 -16.92 10.78
C SER A 52 10.72 -18.26 11.22
N GLU A 53 9.83 -19.23 11.44
CA GLU A 53 10.23 -20.61 11.63
C GLU A 53 10.98 -20.98 10.35
N LYS A 54 12.19 -21.48 10.55
CA LYS A 54 12.99 -22.08 9.48
C LYS A 54 12.29 -23.35 9.06
N ILE A 55 11.30 -23.22 8.18
CA ILE A 55 10.50 -24.37 7.79
C ILE A 55 11.23 -25.09 6.65
N LYS A 56 11.91 -26.17 6.99
CA LYS A 56 12.60 -27.05 6.04
C LYS A 56 11.60 -27.82 5.15
N ASN A 57 10.39 -28.09 5.66
CA ASN A 57 9.28 -28.80 5.03
C ASN A 57 7.96 -28.06 5.34
N PRO A 58 7.47 -27.15 4.48
CA PRO A 58 6.26 -26.34 4.73
C PRO A 58 5.03 -27.16 5.08
N TRP A 59 4.85 -28.31 4.44
CA TRP A 59 3.70 -29.18 4.72
C TRP A 59 3.64 -29.79 6.13
N GLU A 60 4.73 -29.76 6.91
CA GLU A 60 4.74 -30.23 8.31
C GLU A 60 4.26 -29.16 9.31
N VAL A 61 4.28 -27.89 8.90
CA VAL A 61 4.08 -26.72 9.77
C VAL A 61 2.92 -25.85 9.30
N VAL A 62 2.52 -25.99 8.03
CA VAL A 62 1.31 -25.39 7.47
C VAL A 62 0.11 -25.91 8.25
N LYS A 63 -0.38 -25.07 9.17
CA LYS A 63 -1.69 -25.23 9.76
C LYS A 63 -2.72 -24.81 8.71
N GLN A 64 -3.74 -25.64 8.56
CA GLN A 64 -4.90 -25.30 7.76
C GLN A 64 -5.51 -24.00 8.31
N HIS A 65 -5.87 -23.09 7.42
CA HIS A 65 -6.42 -21.81 7.86
C HIS A 65 -7.79 -22.06 8.52
N PRO A 66 -8.17 -21.34 9.60
CA PRO A 66 -9.42 -21.62 10.32
C PRO A 66 -10.68 -21.54 9.45
N VAL A 67 -10.65 -20.72 8.38
CA VAL A 67 -11.71 -20.71 7.36
C VAL A 67 -11.82 -22.06 6.64
N ASP A 68 -10.70 -22.68 6.30
CA ASP A 68 -10.69 -23.97 5.61
C ASP A 68 -11.08 -25.07 6.57
N ASP A 69 -10.67 -25.03 7.84
CA ASP A 69 -11.17 -25.97 8.85
C ASP A 69 -12.70 -25.85 9.02
N ARG A 70 -13.22 -24.62 8.99
CA ARG A 70 -14.66 -24.35 9.04
C ARG A 70 -15.35 -24.82 7.76
N LEU A 71 -14.72 -24.66 6.60
CA LEU A 71 -15.23 -25.06 5.29
C LEU A 71 -15.09 -26.56 5.02
N ASP A 72 -14.09 -27.25 5.57
CA ASP A 72 -13.90 -28.70 5.45
C ASP A 72 -14.92 -29.46 6.30
N LYS A 73 -15.38 -28.84 7.39
CA LYS A 73 -16.60 -29.24 8.10
C LYS A 73 -17.88 -29.03 7.27
N LYS A 74 -17.81 -28.32 6.13
CA LYS A 74 -18.91 -27.94 5.22
C LYS A 74 -18.62 -28.39 3.78
N ASP A 75 -18.69 -29.69 3.49
CA ASP A 75 -18.49 -30.23 2.13
C ASP A 75 -19.54 -29.68 1.15
N GLY A 76 -19.05 -29.00 0.12
CA GLY A 76 -19.84 -28.27 -0.85
C GLY A 76 -19.61 -28.79 -2.26
N ARG A 77 -20.69 -29.14 -2.96
CA ARG A 77 -20.74 -29.33 -4.41
C ARG A 77 -21.55 -28.22 -5.10
N ILE A 78 -21.05 -26.99 -5.09
CA ILE A 78 -20.58 -26.43 -6.37
C ILE A 78 -19.28 -27.19 -6.59
N PRO A 79 -19.01 -27.90 -7.70
CA PRO A 79 -17.83 -28.74 -7.80
C PRO A 79 -16.55 -27.93 -7.53
N ARG A 80 -16.08 -27.93 -6.27
CA ARG A 80 -14.74 -27.52 -5.90
C ARG A 80 -13.87 -28.71 -6.29
N LYS A 81 -13.39 -28.74 -7.53
CA LYS A 81 -12.12 -29.43 -7.74
C LYS A 81 -11.17 -28.74 -6.75
N ARG A 82 -10.61 -29.47 -5.77
CA ARG A 82 -9.38 -29.02 -5.11
C ARG A 82 -8.51 -28.53 -6.25
N ASP A 83 -8.18 -27.25 -6.32
CA ASP A 83 -7.21 -26.83 -7.32
C ASP A 83 -5.96 -27.61 -6.93
N PRO A 84 -5.51 -28.59 -7.74
CA PRO A 84 -4.30 -29.33 -7.39
C PRO A 84 -3.10 -28.38 -7.29
N LYS A 85 -3.23 -27.13 -7.77
CA LYS A 85 -2.27 -26.06 -7.65
C LYS A 85 -2.55 -25.26 -6.38
N MET A 86 -1.78 -25.54 -5.34
CA MET A 86 -1.65 -24.61 -4.23
C MET A 86 -0.97 -23.34 -4.75
N TYR A 87 -1.59 -22.19 -4.52
CA TYR A 87 -0.96 -20.89 -4.74
C TYR A 87 -0.32 -20.43 -3.42
N HIS A 88 0.93 -20.00 -3.50
CA HIS A 88 1.69 -19.45 -2.37
C HIS A 88 2.09 -17.99 -2.66
N VAL A 89 2.12 -17.14 -1.64
CA VAL A 89 2.61 -15.76 -1.76
C VAL A 89 3.94 -15.64 -1.03
N GLU A 90 5.03 -15.46 -1.77
CA GLU A 90 6.36 -15.28 -1.22
C GLU A 90 6.76 -13.81 -1.34
N PHE A 91 6.97 -13.13 -0.21
CA PHE A 91 7.54 -11.78 -0.21
C PHE A 91 9.06 -11.91 -0.23
N ALA A 92 9.72 -11.31 -1.23
CA ALA A 92 11.15 -11.49 -1.43
C ALA A 92 12.00 -11.00 -0.23
N ASP A 93 11.50 -9.99 0.47
CA ASP A 93 12.11 -9.45 1.69
C ASP A 93 11.05 -8.91 2.67
N ALA A 94 11.31 -9.03 3.97
CA ALA A 94 10.41 -8.56 5.03
C ALA A 94 10.23 -7.04 5.03
N SER A 95 11.24 -6.28 4.56
CA SER A 95 11.17 -4.82 4.49
C SER A 95 10.06 -4.31 3.58
N LEU A 96 9.57 -5.11 2.62
CA LEU A 96 8.42 -4.75 1.80
C LEU A 96 7.17 -4.50 2.67
N ILE A 97 6.94 -5.38 3.64
CA ILE A 97 5.80 -5.29 4.55
C ILE A 97 6.03 -4.18 5.57
N GLU A 98 7.24 -4.09 6.12
CA GLU A 98 7.58 -3.04 7.09
C GLU A 98 7.40 -1.64 6.50
N LYS A 99 7.84 -1.43 5.25
CA LYS A 99 7.65 -0.16 4.54
C LYS A 99 6.18 0.19 4.39
N LEU A 100 5.32 -0.77 4.04
CA LEU A 100 3.86 -0.56 3.95
C LEU A 100 3.26 -0.20 5.33
N LEU A 101 3.67 -0.93 6.37
CA LEU A 101 3.25 -0.69 7.76
C LEU A 101 3.70 0.67 8.30
N ASP A 102 4.83 1.20 7.84
CA ASP A 102 5.30 2.52 8.27
C ASP A 102 4.29 3.63 7.97
N PHE A 103 3.47 3.48 6.93
CA PHE A 103 2.37 4.41 6.66
C PHE A 103 1.33 4.36 7.78
N TRP A 104 0.85 3.16 8.11
CA TRP A 104 -0.14 2.96 9.18
C TRP A 104 0.42 3.41 10.53
N ARG A 105 1.67 3.06 10.86
CA ARG A 105 2.32 3.45 12.12
C ARG A 105 2.42 4.97 12.29
N LYS A 106 2.63 5.72 11.19
CA LYS A 106 2.77 7.19 11.22
C LYS A 106 1.42 7.92 11.18
N SER A 107 0.40 7.35 10.54
CA SER A 107 -0.87 8.03 10.28
C SER A 107 -2.03 7.52 11.15
N GLY A 108 -1.98 6.29 11.63
CA GLY A 108 -3.11 5.56 12.21
C GLY A 108 -4.19 5.14 11.19
N ALA A 109 -4.00 5.47 9.90
CA ALA A 109 -4.95 5.16 8.83
C ALA A 109 -4.52 3.90 8.06
N GLN A 110 -5.48 3.20 7.47
CA GLN A 110 -5.22 2.00 6.67
C GLN A 110 -4.46 2.31 5.39
N ARG A 111 -3.90 1.30 4.73
CA ARG A 111 -3.13 1.49 3.49
C ARG A 111 -3.31 0.33 2.53
N LEU A 112 -3.34 0.62 1.24
CA LEU A 112 -3.40 -0.35 0.15
C LEU A 112 -2.18 -0.21 -0.78
N GLY A 113 -1.65 -1.34 -1.24
CA GLY A 113 -0.62 -1.40 -2.27
C GLY A 113 -0.88 -2.51 -3.30
N TYR A 114 -0.40 -2.31 -4.52
CA TYR A 114 -0.35 -3.33 -5.56
C TYR A 114 0.97 -4.06 -5.53
N LEU A 115 0.90 -5.39 -5.57
CA LEU A 115 2.04 -6.28 -5.51
C LEU A 115 2.62 -6.45 -6.91
N TYR A 116 3.88 -6.06 -7.11
CA TYR A 116 4.64 -6.29 -8.33
C TYR A 116 5.65 -7.41 -8.13
N GLY A 117 5.67 -8.34 -9.07
CA GLY A 117 6.34 -9.62 -8.86
C GLY A 117 6.34 -10.50 -10.09
N ARG A 118 6.59 -11.79 -9.87
CA ARG A 118 6.55 -12.83 -10.91
C ARG A 118 5.98 -14.13 -10.36
N TYR A 119 5.36 -14.92 -11.24
CA TYR A 119 4.92 -16.26 -10.90
C TYR A 119 6.05 -17.26 -11.16
N THR A 120 6.37 -18.10 -10.19
CA THR A 120 7.37 -19.17 -10.31
C THR A 120 6.81 -20.49 -9.78
N GLU A 121 7.51 -21.59 -10.05
CA GLU A 121 7.13 -22.90 -9.52
C GLU A 121 7.32 -22.94 -7.99
N TYR A 122 6.36 -23.57 -7.30
CA TYR A 122 6.44 -23.83 -5.87
C TYR A 122 6.63 -25.33 -5.65
N THR A 123 7.87 -25.72 -5.33
CA THR A 123 8.32 -27.12 -5.28
C THR A 123 7.77 -27.91 -4.10
N GLU A 124 7.26 -27.23 -3.08
CA GLU A 124 6.78 -27.84 -1.84
C GLU A 124 5.42 -28.53 -2.01
N VAL A 125 4.72 -28.25 -3.11
CA VAL A 125 3.45 -28.87 -3.46
C VAL A 125 3.49 -29.31 -4.93
N PRO A 126 3.00 -30.50 -5.30
CA PRO A 126 2.96 -30.94 -6.69
C PRO A 126 2.24 -29.94 -7.60
N LEU A 127 2.92 -29.46 -8.64
CA LEU A 127 2.42 -28.43 -9.57
C LEU A 127 2.05 -27.09 -8.89
N GLY A 128 2.62 -26.81 -7.73
CA GLY A 128 2.42 -25.56 -7.00
C GLY A 128 2.95 -24.36 -7.80
N ILE A 129 2.31 -23.21 -7.61
CA ILE A 129 2.72 -21.94 -8.19
C ILE A 129 2.85 -20.95 -7.05
N LYS A 130 3.93 -20.18 -6.99
CA LYS A 130 4.05 -19.04 -6.07
C LYS A 130 4.11 -17.72 -6.80
N ALA A 131 3.47 -16.70 -6.23
CA ALA A 131 3.68 -15.31 -6.58
C ALA A 131 4.84 -14.77 -5.73
N VAL A 132 5.97 -14.48 -6.36
CA VAL A 132 7.12 -13.84 -5.71
C VAL A 132 6.95 -12.33 -5.83
N VAL A 133 6.76 -11.64 -4.72
CA VAL A 133 6.57 -10.19 -4.64
C VAL A 133 7.93 -9.53 -4.44
N GLU A 134 8.28 -8.61 -5.33
CA GLU A 134 9.56 -7.88 -5.35
C GLU A 134 9.39 -6.40 -4.99
N ALA A 135 8.19 -5.85 -5.19
CA ALA A 135 7.86 -4.47 -4.82
C ALA A 135 6.37 -4.32 -4.51
N ILE A 136 6.03 -3.28 -3.73
CA ILE A 136 4.65 -2.90 -3.41
C ILE A 136 4.47 -1.45 -3.83
N TYR A 137 3.66 -1.19 -4.86
CA TYR A 137 3.37 0.17 -5.32
C TYR A 137 2.10 0.69 -4.65
N GLU A 138 2.12 1.91 -4.12
CA GLU A 138 0.98 2.51 -3.43
C GLU A 138 0.23 3.48 -4.36
N PRO A 139 -0.94 3.11 -4.91
CA PRO A 139 -1.68 3.97 -5.82
C PRO A 139 -2.24 5.21 -5.09
N PRO A 140 -2.70 6.25 -5.83
CA PRO A 140 -3.43 7.37 -5.25
C PRO A 140 -4.66 6.90 -4.46
N GLN A 141 -4.71 7.23 -3.18
CA GLN A 141 -5.74 6.76 -2.25
C GLN A 141 -6.02 7.77 -1.13
N VAL A 142 -7.21 7.66 -0.55
CA VAL A 142 -7.64 8.37 0.67
C VAL A 142 -7.84 7.34 1.76
N ASP A 143 -7.05 7.48 2.81
CA ASP A 143 -6.93 6.50 3.87
C ASP A 143 -7.66 6.96 5.14
N GLU A 144 -8.46 6.08 5.72
CA GLU A 144 -9.20 6.30 6.96
C GLU A 144 -8.86 5.19 7.97
N ILE A 145 -9.32 5.32 9.21
CA ILE A 145 -9.02 4.35 10.29
C ILE A 145 -9.65 2.98 10.00
N ASP A 146 -10.76 2.94 9.27
CA ASP A 146 -11.59 1.76 9.02
C ASP A 146 -11.77 1.44 7.53
N GLY A 147 -10.99 2.08 6.65
CA GLY A 147 -11.11 1.86 5.22
C GLY A 147 -10.15 2.65 4.35
N VAL A 148 -10.17 2.34 3.05
CA VAL A 148 -9.37 2.99 2.01
C VAL A 148 -10.27 3.30 0.80
N THR A 149 -10.17 4.50 0.26
CA THR A 149 -10.81 4.89 -1.00
C THR A 149 -9.77 5.14 -2.08
N LEU A 150 -9.78 4.31 -3.12
CA LEU A 150 -8.92 4.48 -4.28
C LEU A 150 -9.40 5.62 -5.17
N ASN A 151 -8.47 6.52 -5.51
CA ASN A 151 -8.64 7.56 -6.50
C ASN A 151 -8.29 7.03 -7.91
N GLU A 152 -8.45 7.88 -8.92
CA GLU A 152 -7.98 7.57 -10.27
C GLU A 152 -6.47 7.40 -10.29
N TRP A 153 -5.99 6.34 -10.93
CA TRP A 153 -4.57 6.02 -11.04
C TRP A 153 -4.09 6.36 -12.45
N GLU A 154 -3.77 7.63 -12.68
CA GLU A 154 -3.44 8.16 -14.02
C GLU A 154 -2.21 7.48 -14.64
N ASN A 155 -1.16 7.26 -13.85
CA ASN A 155 0.12 6.67 -14.28
C ASN A 155 0.15 5.13 -14.14
N GLU A 156 -1.00 4.47 -14.06
CA GLU A 156 -1.09 3.01 -13.89
C GLU A 156 -0.29 2.24 -14.96
N LYS A 157 -0.43 2.64 -16.24
CA LYS A 157 0.24 2.01 -17.37
C LYS A 157 1.74 2.24 -17.38
N ASP A 158 2.17 3.38 -16.89
CA ASP A 158 3.58 3.78 -16.83
C ASP A 158 4.30 2.93 -15.78
N VAL A 159 3.67 2.70 -14.63
CA VAL A 159 4.18 1.79 -13.58
C VAL A 159 4.21 0.34 -14.08
N ASP A 160 3.17 -0.11 -14.78
CA ASP A 160 3.15 -1.44 -15.41
C ASP A 160 4.27 -1.60 -16.45
N GLU A 161 4.60 -0.56 -17.21
CA GLU A 161 5.69 -0.58 -18.17
C GLU A 161 7.06 -0.65 -17.50
N VAL A 162 7.31 0.13 -16.43
CA VAL A 162 8.54 0.01 -15.63
C VAL A 162 8.66 -1.39 -15.04
N ALA A 163 7.58 -1.93 -14.46
CA ALA A 163 7.55 -3.29 -13.97
C ALA A 163 7.88 -4.30 -15.09
N ARG A 164 7.31 -4.14 -16.28
CA ARG A 164 7.59 -5.00 -17.45
C ARG A 164 9.07 -4.94 -17.86
N LEU A 165 9.68 -3.75 -17.87
CA LEU A 165 11.12 -3.58 -18.15
C LEU A 165 11.98 -4.26 -17.08
N CYS A 166 11.52 -4.32 -15.83
CA CYS A 166 12.13 -5.10 -14.76
C CYS A 166 11.81 -6.61 -14.81
N GLY A 167 11.04 -7.11 -15.79
CA GLY A 167 10.61 -8.51 -15.84
C GLY A 167 9.56 -8.87 -14.77
N LEU A 168 8.86 -7.88 -14.23
CA LEU A 168 7.80 -7.99 -13.26
C LEU A 168 6.44 -7.77 -13.92
N GLN A 169 5.39 -8.21 -13.23
CA GLN A 169 4.01 -7.92 -13.54
C GLN A 169 3.24 -7.68 -12.24
N ARG A 170 2.05 -7.10 -12.35
CA ARG A 170 1.15 -6.99 -11.20
C ARG A 170 0.61 -8.36 -10.84
N VAL A 171 0.97 -8.85 -9.66
CA VAL A 171 0.64 -10.22 -9.21
C VAL A 171 -0.47 -10.26 -8.16
N GLY A 172 -0.78 -9.12 -7.55
CA GLY A 172 -1.81 -9.06 -6.51
C GLY A 172 -2.03 -7.68 -5.92
N VAL A 173 -2.81 -7.64 -4.85
CA VAL A 173 -3.09 -6.45 -4.04
C VAL A 173 -2.94 -6.81 -2.57
N ILE A 174 -2.53 -5.84 -1.76
CA ILE A 174 -2.42 -5.96 -0.31
C ILE A 174 -3.04 -4.74 0.36
N TRP A 175 -3.73 -4.93 1.49
CA TRP A 175 -4.16 -3.81 2.33
C TRP A 175 -4.07 -4.12 3.81
N THR A 176 -4.10 -3.07 4.64
CA THR A 176 -4.13 -3.19 6.10
C THR A 176 -5.55 -3.10 6.64
N ASP A 177 -5.78 -3.81 7.74
CA ASP A 177 -6.95 -3.66 8.61
C ASP A 177 -6.48 -3.77 10.06
N LEU A 178 -5.66 -2.81 10.46
CA LEU A 178 -4.95 -2.80 11.75
C LEU A 178 -5.63 -1.83 12.72
N LEU A 179 -5.62 -2.19 13.99
CA LEU A 179 -6.10 -1.36 15.08
C LEU A 179 -5.22 -1.64 16.28
N ASP A 180 -4.57 -0.60 16.82
CA ASP A 180 -3.76 -0.71 18.03
C ASP A 180 -4.61 -1.18 19.21
N SER A 181 -4.07 -2.08 20.04
CA SER A 181 -4.79 -2.64 21.19
C SER A 181 -4.97 -1.64 22.35
N GLY A 182 -4.25 -0.52 22.33
CA GLY A 182 -4.19 0.47 23.40
C GLY A 182 -3.29 0.07 24.57
N VAL A 183 -2.59 -1.06 24.49
CA VAL A 183 -1.70 -1.58 25.56
C VAL A 183 -0.33 -0.89 25.54
N GLY A 184 0.06 -0.28 24.41
CA GLY A 184 1.34 0.41 24.26
C GLY A 184 2.54 -0.53 24.09
N ASP A 185 2.32 -1.78 23.68
CA ASP A 185 3.38 -2.76 23.37
C ASP A 185 3.49 -3.06 21.85
N GLY A 186 2.70 -2.37 21.03
CA GLY A 186 2.59 -2.59 19.59
C GLY A 186 1.66 -3.73 19.19
N SER A 187 0.97 -4.36 20.15
CA SER A 187 -0.04 -5.36 19.85
C SER A 187 -1.27 -4.74 19.16
N VAL A 188 -1.91 -5.54 18.32
CA VAL A 188 -3.06 -5.12 17.51
C VAL A 188 -4.28 -6.01 17.78
N VAL A 189 -5.47 -5.47 17.57
CA VAL A 189 -6.74 -6.18 17.78
C VAL A 189 -6.95 -7.24 16.70
N CYS A 190 -7.26 -8.47 17.12
CA CYS A 190 -7.72 -9.53 16.22
C CYS A 190 -9.17 -9.29 15.79
N LYS A 191 -9.36 -8.64 14.64
CA LYS A 191 -10.69 -8.36 14.07
C LYS A 191 -11.21 -9.49 13.18
N ARG A 192 -10.30 -10.29 12.61
CA ARG A 192 -10.59 -11.28 11.56
C ARG A 192 -10.34 -12.68 12.09
N HIS A 193 -11.41 -13.37 12.47
CA HIS A 193 -11.37 -14.72 13.05
C HIS A 193 -12.64 -15.50 12.70
N ILE A 194 -12.71 -16.74 13.21
CA ILE A 194 -13.78 -17.69 12.88
C ILE A 194 -15.19 -17.22 13.29
N ASP A 195 -15.29 -16.37 14.31
CA ASP A 195 -16.55 -15.82 14.82
C ASP A 195 -16.88 -14.43 14.23
N SER A 196 -16.04 -13.91 13.34
CA SER A 196 -16.28 -12.69 12.57
C SER A 196 -16.26 -13.00 11.05
N TYR A 197 -15.30 -12.45 10.32
CA TYR A 197 -15.07 -12.68 8.90
C TYR A 197 -13.57 -12.64 8.60
N PHE A 198 -13.17 -13.27 7.49
CA PHE A 198 -11.78 -13.23 7.02
C PHE A 198 -11.59 -12.21 5.89
N LEU A 199 -12.48 -12.24 4.91
CA LEU A 199 -12.70 -11.15 3.95
C LEU A 199 -14.18 -10.77 3.96
N SER A 200 -14.46 -9.48 3.93
CA SER A 200 -15.83 -8.97 3.84
C SER A 200 -16.40 -9.15 2.44
N SER A 201 -17.73 -9.09 2.31
CA SER A 201 -18.41 -9.17 1.02
C SER A 201 -17.95 -8.07 0.04
N GLN A 202 -17.69 -6.85 0.53
CA GLN A 202 -17.11 -5.76 -0.27
C GLN A 202 -15.68 -6.07 -0.74
N GLU A 203 -14.84 -6.59 0.15
CA GLU A 203 -13.46 -6.98 -0.19
C GLU A 203 -13.41 -8.13 -1.20
N ILE A 204 -14.32 -9.10 -1.09
CA ILE A 204 -14.44 -10.20 -2.04
C ILE A 204 -14.89 -9.70 -3.41
N MET A 205 -15.84 -8.77 -3.45
CA MET A 205 -16.25 -8.15 -4.70
C MET A 205 -15.10 -7.36 -5.35
N PHE A 206 -14.30 -6.66 -4.54
CA PHE A 206 -13.09 -5.98 -5.02
C PHE A 206 -12.06 -6.98 -5.58
N ALA A 207 -11.71 -8.03 -4.83
CA ALA A 207 -10.78 -9.08 -5.27
C ALA A 207 -11.28 -9.77 -6.56
N ALA A 208 -12.58 -10.06 -6.65
CA ALA A 208 -13.20 -10.65 -7.83
C ALA A 208 -13.07 -9.75 -9.07
N ARG A 209 -13.27 -8.43 -8.92
CA ARG A 209 -13.06 -7.46 -10.00
C ARG A 209 -11.60 -7.40 -10.44
N GLN A 210 -10.66 -7.38 -9.49
CA GLN A 210 -9.23 -7.41 -9.81
C GLN A 210 -8.85 -8.68 -10.56
N GLN A 211 -9.32 -9.85 -10.11
CA GLN A 211 -9.09 -11.12 -10.82
C GLN A 211 -9.71 -11.14 -12.22
N ALA A 212 -10.91 -10.55 -12.40
CA ALA A 212 -11.55 -10.45 -13.71
C ALA A 212 -10.74 -9.60 -14.70
N GLN A 213 -10.06 -8.56 -14.22
CA GLN A 213 -9.19 -7.67 -15.01
C GLN A 213 -7.83 -8.32 -15.34
N HIS A 214 -7.40 -9.32 -14.55
CA HIS A 214 -6.13 -10.02 -14.72
C HIS A 214 -6.32 -11.51 -15.03
N PRO A 215 -6.97 -11.87 -16.16
CA PRO A 215 -7.27 -13.27 -16.48
C PRO A 215 -6.00 -14.04 -16.91
N LYS A 216 -5.89 -15.29 -16.48
CA LYS A 216 -4.74 -16.14 -16.82
C LYS A 216 -4.89 -16.74 -18.22
N PRO A 217 -3.96 -16.49 -19.16
CA PRO A 217 -4.01 -17.11 -20.49
C PRO A 217 -3.71 -18.61 -20.40
N THR A 218 -4.45 -19.42 -21.14
CA THR A 218 -4.24 -20.87 -21.19
C THR A 218 -4.76 -21.47 -22.49
N LYS A 219 -3.99 -22.40 -23.07
CA LYS A 219 -4.41 -23.18 -24.26
C LYS A 219 -5.45 -24.26 -23.96
N TRP A 220 -5.74 -24.50 -22.68
CA TRP A 220 -6.62 -25.59 -22.22
C TRP A 220 -8.05 -25.12 -21.91
N SER A 221 -8.36 -23.86 -22.19
CA SER A 221 -9.69 -23.28 -22.07
C SER A 221 -10.23 -22.96 -23.47
N ASP A 222 -11.53 -23.14 -23.65
CA ASP A 222 -12.25 -22.80 -24.89
C ASP A 222 -12.15 -21.30 -25.24
N THR A 223 -12.11 -20.45 -24.22
CA THR A 223 -11.96 -18.99 -24.36
C THR A 223 -10.49 -18.52 -24.43
N GLY A 224 -9.53 -19.45 -24.35
CA GLY A 224 -8.09 -19.12 -24.27
C GLY A 224 -7.64 -18.52 -22.93
N LYS A 225 -8.56 -18.39 -21.96
CA LYS A 225 -8.31 -17.84 -20.62
C LYS A 225 -9.06 -18.66 -19.56
N PHE A 226 -8.51 -18.80 -18.35
CA PHE A 226 -9.19 -19.51 -17.26
C PHE A 226 -8.72 -19.03 -15.89
N GLY A 227 -9.67 -18.54 -15.08
CA GLY A 227 -9.39 -17.99 -13.76
C GLY A 227 -8.39 -16.84 -13.79
N SER A 228 -7.74 -16.62 -12.64
CA SER A 228 -6.70 -15.62 -12.46
C SER A 228 -5.65 -16.11 -11.48
N ALA A 229 -4.40 -15.68 -11.65
CA ALA A 229 -3.34 -15.88 -10.67
C ALA A 229 -3.17 -14.67 -9.73
N PHE A 230 -4.01 -13.63 -9.88
CA PHE A 230 -3.95 -12.43 -9.07
C PHE A 230 -4.33 -12.76 -7.63
N VAL A 231 -3.46 -12.42 -6.68
CA VAL A 231 -3.63 -12.74 -5.25
C VAL A 231 -4.12 -11.52 -4.46
N THR A 232 -4.75 -11.78 -3.32
CA THR A 232 -5.26 -10.77 -2.40
C THR A 232 -4.67 -11.01 -1.03
N CYS A 233 -3.97 -10.04 -0.46
CA CYS A 233 -3.37 -10.13 0.87
C CYS A 233 -3.99 -9.12 1.83
N VAL A 234 -4.18 -9.50 3.09
CA VAL A 234 -4.64 -8.61 4.16
C VAL A 234 -3.66 -8.67 5.31
N ILE A 235 -3.27 -7.52 5.83
CA ILE A 235 -2.47 -7.40 7.03
C ILE A 235 -3.39 -7.00 8.18
N SER A 236 -3.52 -7.86 9.19
CA SER A 236 -4.37 -7.61 10.37
C SER A 236 -3.77 -8.27 11.62
N GLY A 237 -4.45 -8.14 12.76
CA GLY A 237 -4.07 -8.81 14.00
C GLY A 237 -4.47 -10.29 14.02
N ASP A 238 -3.57 -11.16 14.45
CA ASP A 238 -3.86 -12.57 14.73
C ASP A 238 -4.39 -12.79 16.16
N GLU A 239 -4.75 -14.03 16.50
CA GLU A 239 -5.27 -14.40 17.83
C GLU A 239 -4.29 -14.12 18.99
N SER A 240 -2.99 -13.94 18.69
CA SER A 240 -1.95 -13.58 19.65
C SER A 240 -1.71 -12.07 19.74
N GLY A 241 -2.51 -11.27 19.04
CA GLY A 241 -2.38 -9.81 18.96
C GLY A 241 -1.17 -9.35 18.15
N GLN A 242 -0.59 -10.22 17.32
CA GLN A 242 0.55 -9.88 16.46
C GLN A 242 0.08 -9.49 15.05
N ILE A 243 0.86 -8.66 14.39
CA ILE A 243 0.62 -8.30 12.99
C ILE A 243 0.95 -9.52 12.11
N SER A 244 -0.04 -9.97 11.35
CA SER A 244 0.07 -11.14 10.48
C SER A 244 -0.54 -10.89 9.10
N ILE A 245 -0.06 -11.63 8.11
CA ILE A 245 -0.56 -11.58 6.73
C ILE A 245 -1.51 -12.75 6.53
N SER A 246 -2.59 -12.53 5.80
CA SER A 246 -3.44 -13.59 5.29
C SER A 246 -3.62 -13.42 3.80
N ALA A 247 -3.50 -14.52 3.04
CA ALA A 247 -3.54 -14.50 1.58
C ALA A 247 -4.75 -15.30 1.06
N TYR A 248 -5.43 -14.72 0.07
CA TYR A 248 -6.69 -15.21 -0.47
C TYR A 248 -6.78 -15.02 -1.99
N GLN A 249 -7.67 -15.79 -2.59
CA GLN A 249 -8.22 -15.54 -3.92
C GLN A 249 -9.74 -15.69 -3.87
N ALA A 250 -10.45 -14.91 -4.69
CA ALA A 250 -11.85 -15.15 -4.98
C ALA A 250 -11.97 -16.38 -5.88
N SER A 251 -12.92 -17.26 -5.60
CA SER A 251 -13.23 -18.41 -6.45
C SER A 251 -13.64 -17.96 -7.86
N ASN A 252 -13.43 -18.80 -8.88
CA ASN A 252 -13.89 -18.51 -10.24
C ASN A 252 -15.41 -18.23 -10.27
N SER A 253 -16.19 -18.94 -9.46
CA SER A 253 -17.62 -18.67 -9.33
C SER A 253 -17.90 -17.26 -8.79
N ALA A 254 -17.15 -16.79 -7.79
CA ALA A 254 -17.26 -15.42 -7.29
C ALA A 254 -16.94 -14.38 -8.38
N VAL A 255 -15.87 -14.60 -9.15
CA VAL A 255 -15.49 -13.75 -10.28
C VAL A 255 -16.61 -13.65 -11.30
N GLU A 256 -17.20 -14.78 -11.71
CA GLU A 256 -18.29 -14.78 -12.70
C GLU A 256 -19.59 -14.21 -12.14
N MET A 257 -19.93 -14.45 -10.86
CA MET A 257 -21.11 -13.85 -10.22
C MET A 257 -21.00 -12.33 -10.14
N VAL A 258 -19.82 -11.80 -9.84
CA VAL A 258 -19.56 -10.35 -9.82
C VAL A 258 -19.58 -9.77 -11.22
N ARG A 259 -18.96 -10.46 -12.21
CA ARG A 259 -18.99 -10.04 -13.63
C ARG A 259 -20.41 -10.01 -14.19
N ALA A 260 -21.25 -10.97 -13.81
CA ALA A 260 -22.65 -11.07 -14.22
C ALA A 260 -23.59 -10.21 -13.36
N GLU A 261 -23.06 -9.41 -12.43
CA GLU A 261 -23.83 -8.55 -11.55
C GLU A 261 -24.91 -9.28 -10.74
N LEU A 262 -24.67 -10.55 -10.37
CA LEU A 262 -25.63 -11.39 -9.64
C LEU A 262 -25.65 -11.14 -8.13
N VAL A 263 -24.55 -10.62 -7.61
CA VAL A 263 -24.31 -10.48 -6.17
C VAL A 263 -23.86 -9.07 -5.83
N GLU A 264 -24.13 -8.67 -4.59
CA GLU A 264 -23.61 -7.42 -4.04
C GLU A 264 -23.32 -7.52 -2.54
N PRO A 265 -22.46 -6.63 -2.02
CA PRO A 265 -22.09 -6.61 -0.61
C PRO A 265 -23.30 -6.38 0.28
N SER A 266 -23.30 -7.04 1.43
CA SER A 266 -24.29 -6.83 2.49
C SER A 266 -23.77 -5.83 3.53
N VAL A 267 -24.70 -5.31 4.33
CA VAL A 267 -24.41 -4.60 5.58
C VAL A 267 -23.65 -5.50 6.56
N ASP A 268 -23.99 -6.79 6.61
CA ASP A 268 -23.21 -7.78 7.34
C ASP A 268 -22.01 -8.22 6.48
N PRO A 269 -20.76 -7.94 6.90
CA PRO A 269 -19.58 -8.25 6.10
C PRO A 269 -19.41 -9.75 5.81
N SER A 270 -19.99 -10.63 6.63
CA SER A 270 -19.85 -12.08 6.52
C SER A 270 -20.78 -12.74 5.49
N VAL A 271 -21.70 -11.98 4.90
CA VAL A 271 -22.67 -12.49 3.91
C VAL A 271 -22.69 -11.67 2.63
N MET A 272 -23.01 -12.32 1.53
CA MET A 272 -23.16 -11.73 0.20
C MET A 272 -24.64 -11.75 -0.17
N LEU A 273 -25.18 -10.61 -0.63
CA LEU A 273 -26.56 -10.53 -1.11
C LEU A 273 -26.64 -11.08 -2.53
N VAL A 274 -27.72 -11.81 -2.81
CA VAL A 274 -28.13 -12.11 -4.18
C VAL A 274 -29.06 -10.98 -4.61
N ARG A 275 -28.71 -10.33 -5.73
CA ARG A 275 -29.49 -9.19 -6.25
C ARG A 275 -30.91 -9.61 -6.61
N ASN A 276 -31.84 -8.67 -6.49
CA ASN A 276 -33.22 -8.86 -6.90
C ASN A 276 -33.35 -8.74 -8.43
N GLU A 277 -34.40 -9.36 -8.95
CA GLU A 277 -34.82 -9.22 -10.36
C GLU A 277 -35.54 -7.90 -10.61
N GLU A 278 -36.09 -7.31 -9.55
CA GLU A 278 -36.78 -6.03 -9.55
C GLU A 278 -35.80 -4.90 -9.22
N GLU A 279 -35.91 -3.78 -9.95
CA GLU A 279 -35.24 -2.52 -9.64
C GLU A 279 -35.94 -1.80 -8.48
N ASP A 280 -35.32 -0.75 -7.94
CA ASP A 280 -35.85 0.01 -6.79
C ASP A 280 -37.25 0.63 -7.07
N ASP A 281 -37.62 0.79 -8.34
CA ASP A 281 -38.93 1.28 -8.78
C ASP A 281 -39.98 0.17 -8.96
N GLY A 282 -39.64 -1.07 -8.64
CA GLY A 282 -40.51 -2.25 -8.76
C GLY A 282 -40.65 -2.78 -10.20
N SER A 283 -39.89 -2.24 -11.16
CA SER A 283 -39.85 -2.78 -12.52
C SER A 283 -38.86 -3.95 -12.62
N ILE A 284 -39.16 -4.94 -13.47
CA ILE A 284 -38.23 -6.04 -13.74
C ILE A 284 -37.05 -5.48 -14.52
N SER A 285 -35.84 -5.72 -14.02
CA SER A 285 -34.62 -5.25 -14.66
C SER A 285 -34.50 -5.82 -16.07
N ARG A 286 -34.39 -4.93 -17.07
CA ARG A 286 -34.28 -5.32 -18.48
C ARG A 286 -32.89 -5.80 -18.88
N THR A 287 -31.90 -5.61 -18.01
CA THR A 287 -30.49 -5.86 -18.27
C THR A 287 -29.91 -6.99 -17.41
N ARG A 288 -30.64 -7.47 -16.40
CA ARG A 288 -30.15 -8.44 -15.42
C ARG A 288 -31.10 -9.63 -15.29
N TYR A 289 -30.55 -10.84 -15.44
CA TYR A 289 -31.25 -12.10 -15.15
C TYR A 289 -30.62 -12.74 -13.92
N ILE A 290 -31.41 -12.96 -12.86
CA ILE A 290 -30.95 -13.62 -11.63
C ILE A 290 -31.46 -15.06 -11.63
N PRO A 291 -30.61 -16.07 -11.89
CA PRO A 291 -31.04 -17.46 -11.78
C PRO A 291 -31.31 -17.84 -10.31
N GLU A 292 -31.88 -19.01 -10.10
CA GLU A 292 -31.86 -19.62 -8.77
C GLU A 292 -30.40 -19.92 -8.37
N VAL A 293 -29.96 -19.32 -7.27
CA VAL A 293 -28.62 -19.53 -6.72
C VAL A 293 -28.75 -20.41 -5.49
N PHE A 294 -27.98 -21.49 -5.45
CA PHE A 294 -27.93 -22.40 -4.31
C PHE A 294 -26.48 -22.59 -3.86
N TYR A 295 -26.29 -22.76 -2.57
CA TYR A 295 -25.03 -23.23 -1.99
C TYR A 295 -25.25 -24.55 -1.26
N ARG A 296 -24.18 -25.31 -1.05
CA ARG A 296 -24.25 -26.60 -0.36
C ARG A 296 -23.44 -26.56 0.92
N LYS A 297 -24.00 -27.10 1.99
CA LYS A 297 -23.33 -27.27 3.28
C LYS A 297 -23.49 -28.71 3.78
N ILE A 298 -22.58 -29.16 4.65
CA ILE A 298 -22.85 -30.35 5.48
C ILE A 298 -23.56 -29.90 6.76
N ASN A 299 -24.63 -30.59 7.13
CA ASN A 299 -25.24 -30.45 8.45
C ASN A 299 -24.46 -31.23 9.53
N GLU A 300 -24.88 -31.09 10.78
CA GLU A 300 -24.28 -31.77 11.94
C GLU A 300 -24.23 -33.31 11.85
N TYR A 301 -25.01 -33.90 10.94
CA TYR A 301 -25.09 -35.35 10.73
C TYR A 301 -24.21 -35.85 9.58
N GLY A 302 -23.38 -35.00 8.98
CA GLY A 302 -22.53 -35.40 7.85
C GLY A 302 -23.25 -35.41 6.49
N ALA A 303 -24.52 -35.01 6.43
CA ALA A 303 -25.31 -35.05 5.21
C ALA A 303 -25.18 -33.74 4.40
N GLN A 304 -25.05 -33.86 3.08
CA GLN A 304 -25.05 -32.71 2.16
C GLN A 304 -26.46 -32.13 2.03
N VAL A 305 -26.61 -30.85 2.36
CA VAL A 305 -27.84 -30.07 2.24
C VAL A 305 -27.60 -28.95 1.23
N GLN A 306 -28.51 -28.83 0.26
CA GLN A 306 -28.55 -27.71 -0.66
C GLN A 306 -29.50 -26.65 -0.11
N GLU A 307 -29.01 -25.42 0.05
CA GLU A 307 -29.77 -24.28 0.55
C GLU A 307 -29.90 -23.21 -0.51
N ASN A 308 -31.05 -22.53 -0.51
CA ASN A 308 -31.28 -21.36 -1.36
C ASN A 308 -30.38 -20.22 -0.86
N ALA A 309 -29.63 -19.60 -1.78
CA ALA A 309 -28.74 -18.49 -1.48
C ALA A 309 -29.47 -17.14 -1.41
N LYS A 310 -30.75 -17.07 -1.79
CA LYS A 310 -31.57 -15.86 -1.61
C LYS A 310 -32.11 -15.81 -0.15
N PRO A 311 -32.12 -14.63 0.49
CA PRO A 311 -31.67 -13.34 -0.03
C PRO A 311 -30.14 -13.14 0.07
N SER A 312 -29.47 -13.92 0.92
CA SER A 312 -28.03 -13.84 1.14
C SER A 312 -27.42 -15.20 1.49
N PHE A 313 -26.10 -15.31 1.31
CA PHE A 313 -25.35 -16.52 1.65
C PHE A 313 -23.96 -16.19 2.23
N PRO A 314 -23.34 -17.10 3.01
CA PRO A 314 -22.04 -16.85 3.63
C PRO A 314 -20.92 -16.63 2.62
N VAL A 315 -20.08 -15.61 2.83
CA VAL A 315 -19.03 -15.23 1.88
C VAL A 315 -17.85 -16.21 1.82
N GLU A 316 -17.69 -17.04 2.85
CA GLU A 316 -16.66 -18.09 2.94
C GLU A 316 -16.67 -19.06 1.75
N TYR A 317 -17.84 -19.32 1.14
CA TYR A 317 -17.95 -20.17 -0.05
C TYR A 317 -17.32 -19.56 -1.31
N LEU A 318 -17.01 -18.27 -1.26
CA LEU A 318 -16.41 -17.51 -2.35
C LEU A 318 -14.90 -17.40 -2.24
N LEU A 319 -14.31 -17.90 -1.15
CA LEU A 319 -12.91 -17.73 -0.82
C LEU A 319 -12.08 -19.00 -1.07
N ILE A 320 -10.85 -18.76 -1.48
CA ILE A 320 -9.76 -19.73 -1.53
C ILE A 320 -8.63 -19.13 -0.70
N THR A 321 -8.08 -19.90 0.23
CA THR A 321 -6.92 -19.50 1.02
C THR A 321 -5.61 -19.89 0.35
N LEU A 322 -4.59 -19.10 0.61
CA LEU A 322 -3.24 -19.30 0.13
C LEU A 322 -2.30 -19.32 1.33
N THR A 323 -1.22 -20.08 1.20
CA THR A 323 -0.10 -19.96 2.13
C THR A 323 0.74 -18.73 1.75
N HIS A 324 1.47 -18.18 2.72
CA HIS A 324 2.41 -17.09 2.47
C HIS A 324 3.70 -17.30 3.25
N GLY A 325 4.74 -16.56 2.91
CA GLY A 325 6.00 -16.61 3.65
C GLY A 325 7.10 -15.74 3.07
N PHE A 326 8.28 -15.89 3.66
CA PHE A 326 9.51 -15.26 3.22
C PHE A 326 10.54 -16.35 2.87
N PRO A 327 11.41 -16.12 1.88
CA PRO A 327 12.47 -17.06 1.56
C PRO A 327 13.47 -17.17 2.72
N SER A 328 13.98 -18.38 2.97
CA SER A 328 14.97 -18.59 4.05
C SER A 328 16.30 -17.87 3.81
N ASN A 329 16.64 -17.65 2.54
CA ASN A 329 17.76 -16.82 2.13
C ASN A 329 17.26 -15.76 1.15
N PRO A 330 16.88 -14.56 1.64
CA PRO A 330 16.37 -13.47 0.81
C PRO A 330 17.37 -13.09 -0.28
N MET A 331 16.88 -13.09 -1.51
CA MET A 331 17.59 -12.58 -2.68
C MET A 331 16.64 -11.65 -3.45
N PRO A 332 16.29 -10.49 -2.86
CA PRO A 332 15.39 -9.55 -3.50
C PRO A 332 16.01 -9.00 -4.78
N GLN A 333 15.18 -8.73 -5.77
CA GLN A 333 15.61 -8.17 -7.05
C GLN A 333 16.11 -6.72 -6.92
N PHE A 334 15.55 -5.97 -5.97
CA PHE A 334 15.94 -4.59 -5.66
C PHE A 334 16.83 -4.57 -4.41
N ILE A 335 18.11 -4.24 -4.59
CA ILE A 335 19.18 -4.38 -3.58
C ILE A 335 19.71 -3.05 -3.05
N ALA A 336 18.99 -1.97 -3.32
CA ALA A 336 19.23 -0.64 -2.78
C ALA A 336 19.49 -0.65 -1.26
N ASP A 337 20.63 -0.09 -0.82
CA ASP A 337 20.91 0.04 0.62
C ASP A 337 19.90 0.98 1.31
N PRO A 338 19.44 0.67 2.53
CA PRO A 338 18.61 1.59 3.31
C PRO A 338 19.33 2.91 3.70
N PRO A 339 18.62 4.03 3.84
CA PRO A 339 17.18 4.21 3.56
C PRO A 339 16.90 4.22 2.05
N GLY A 340 15.81 3.55 1.64
CA GLY A 340 15.36 3.51 0.25
C GLY A 340 14.87 4.87 -0.27
N PHE A 341 14.54 4.94 -1.56
CA PHE A 341 13.90 6.12 -2.13
C PHE A 341 12.50 6.34 -1.53
N PRO A 342 12.01 7.59 -1.36
CA PRO A 342 10.67 7.84 -0.85
C PRO A 342 9.60 7.11 -1.67
N ILE A 343 8.67 6.43 -0.99
CA ILE A 343 7.55 5.75 -1.63
C ILE A 343 6.52 6.78 -2.09
N GLU A 344 5.95 6.57 -3.27
CA GLU A 344 4.93 7.40 -3.89
C GLU A 344 3.65 7.59 -3.04
N ASN A 345 2.92 8.67 -3.31
CA ASN A 345 1.58 8.92 -2.74
C ASN A 345 1.53 8.97 -1.20
N ARG A 346 2.60 9.45 -0.54
CA ARG A 346 2.71 9.57 0.92
C ARG A 346 2.80 11.01 1.44
N ALA A 347 2.43 11.99 0.62
CA ALA A 347 2.46 13.43 0.97
C ALA A 347 1.73 13.74 2.29
N VAL A 348 0.65 13.03 2.61
CA VAL A 348 -0.15 13.21 3.84
C VAL A 348 0.63 12.95 5.13
N ILE A 349 1.67 12.10 5.08
CA ILE A 349 2.58 11.86 6.21
C ILE A 349 3.91 12.60 6.07
N GLY A 350 3.98 13.59 5.17
CA GLY A 350 5.17 14.42 4.93
C GLY A 350 6.29 13.69 4.16
N VAL A 351 5.96 12.64 3.42
CA VAL A 351 6.90 11.91 2.56
C VAL A 351 6.54 12.17 1.10
N ASP A 352 7.30 13.04 0.46
CA ASP A 352 7.18 13.37 -0.95
C ASP A 352 8.38 12.84 -1.73
N GLN A 353 8.20 12.64 -3.04
CA GLN A 353 9.31 12.33 -3.95
C GLN A 353 9.81 13.62 -4.58
N ASP A 354 11.07 13.99 -4.32
CA ASP A 354 11.68 15.18 -4.91
C ASP A 354 13.10 14.94 -5.46
N LEU A 355 13.58 15.92 -6.23
CA LEU A 355 14.92 15.87 -6.84
C LEU A 355 16.07 15.96 -5.81
N LYS A 356 15.80 16.44 -4.59
CA LYS A 356 16.80 16.48 -3.53
C LYS A 356 17.01 15.08 -2.96
N ASP A 357 15.95 14.31 -2.81
CA ASP A 357 16.01 12.92 -2.39
C ASP A 357 16.69 12.06 -3.44
N LEU A 358 16.47 12.34 -4.73
CA LEU A 358 17.24 11.73 -5.83
C LEU A 358 18.74 12.08 -5.74
N SER A 359 19.08 13.35 -5.51
CA SER A 359 20.47 13.80 -5.38
C SER A 359 21.18 13.14 -4.18
N LYS A 360 20.50 13.02 -3.04
CA LYS A 360 20.99 12.29 -1.86
C LYS A 360 21.18 10.81 -2.18
N ARG A 361 20.22 10.21 -2.89
CA ARG A 361 20.24 8.78 -3.24
C ARG A 361 21.42 8.42 -4.12
N LEU A 362 21.71 9.24 -5.14
CA LEU A 362 22.86 9.07 -6.02
C LEU A 362 24.19 9.49 -5.39
N GLN A 363 24.19 9.96 -4.14
CA GLN A 363 25.37 10.41 -3.40
C GLN A 363 26.17 11.48 -4.18
N LEU A 364 25.46 12.48 -4.71
CA LEU A 364 26.07 13.60 -5.41
C LEU A 364 26.82 14.52 -4.44
N ASP A 365 28.00 14.97 -4.84
CA ASP A 365 28.77 15.95 -4.10
C ASP A 365 28.24 17.39 -4.34
N ARG A 366 28.95 18.40 -3.80
CA ARG A 366 28.55 19.81 -3.97
C ARG A 366 28.69 20.32 -5.40
N ASN A 367 29.48 19.65 -6.24
CA ASN A 367 29.65 19.96 -7.64
C ASN A 367 28.65 19.16 -8.51
N GLY A 368 27.84 18.30 -7.88
CA GLY A 368 26.90 17.39 -8.52
C GLY A 368 27.59 16.27 -9.30
N GLU A 369 28.77 15.86 -8.86
CA GLU A 369 29.45 14.66 -9.35
C GLU A 369 29.17 13.48 -8.41
N LEU A 370 29.18 12.27 -8.98
CA LEU A 370 29.00 11.04 -8.22
C LEU A 370 30.22 10.81 -7.31
N THR A 371 30.02 10.81 -6.00
CA THR A 371 31.11 10.53 -5.04
C THR A 371 31.63 9.09 -5.15
N ASN A 372 30.76 8.15 -5.48
CA ASN A 372 31.09 6.74 -5.67
C ASN A 372 30.16 6.14 -6.74
N GLN A 373 30.73 5.78 -7.90
CA GLN A 373 29.98 5.25 -9.04
C GLN A 373 29.36 3.88 -8.74
N ASP A 374 30.08 2.98 -8.08
CA ASP A 374 29.57 1.65 -7.72
C ASP A 374 28.39 1.75 -6.75
N ALA A 375 28.51 2.63 -5.74
CA ALA A 375 27.44 2.90 -4.79
C ALA A 375 26.22 3.55 -5.46
N ALA A 376 26.45 4.44 -6.43
CA ALA A 376 25.37 5.04 -7.21
C ALA A 376 24.65 4.00 -8.08
N ILE A 377 25.38 3.12 -8.76
CA ILE A 377 24.81 2.00 -9.55
C ILE A 377 23.96 1.11 -8.65
N LYS A 378 24.45 0.75 -7.46
CA LYS A 378 23.67 -0.02 -6.48
C LYS A 378 22.43 0.75 -5.99
N SER A 379 22.54 2.06 -5.81
CA SER A 379 21.45 2.90 -5.30
C SER A 379 20.23 2.96 -6.22
N ILE A 380 20.44 2.73 -7.53
CA ILE A 380 19.42 2.69 -8.59
C ILE A 380 18.50 1.46 -8.48
N SER A 381 18.96 0.41 -7.78
CA SER A 381 18.21 -0.84 -7.58
C SER A 381 17.06 -0.68 -6.57
N ASP A 382 16.12 0.24 -6.87
CA ASP A 382 14.95 0.61 -6.08
C ASP A 382 13.75 0.86 -7.00
N PHE A 383 12.67 0.09 -6.85
CA PHE A 383 11.51 0.15 -7.75
C PHE A 383 10.81 1.52 -7.75
N HIS A 384 10.74 2.18 -6.59
CA HIS A 384 10.06 3.48 -6.46
C HIS A 384 10.86 4.57 -7.16
N LEU A 385 12.19 4.49 -7.08
CA LEU A 385 13.09 5.36 -7.83
C LEU A 385 12.93 5.18 -9.34
N LEU A 386 12.85 3.93 -9.83
CA LEU A 386 12.65 3.66 -11.25
C LEU A 386 11.33 4.26 -11.75
N CYS A 387 10.25 4.10 -10.99
CA CYS A 387 8.96 4.70 -11.31
C CYS A 387 9.02 6.23 -11.33
N PHE A 388 9.73 6.83 -10.37
CA PHE A 388 9.93 8.28 -10.31
C PHE A 388 10.71 8.81 -11.53
N LEU A 389 11.82 8.15 -11.89
CA LEU A 389 12.63 8.55 -13.05
C LEU A 389 11.87 8.43 -14.37
N HIS A 390 11.08 7.37 -14.52
CA HIS A 390 10.21 7.19 -15.68
C HIS A 390 9.15 8.30 -15.77
N GLY A 391 8.45 8.60 -14.67
CA GLY A 391 7.47 9.68 -14.62
C GLY A 391 8.08 11.08 -14.83
N TYR A 392 9.36 11.27 -14.53
CA TYR A 392 10.07 12.52 -14.79
C TYR A 392 10.44 12.69 -16.27
N GLY A 393 10.58 11.60 -17.03
CA GLY A 393 10.65 11.61 -18.50
C GLY A 393 11.96 12.17 -19.08
N VAL A 394 13.07 12.09 -18.36
CA VAL A 394 14.39 12.59 -18.83
C VAL A 394 15.15 11.58 -19.68
N LEU A 395 14.95 10.28 -19.43
CA LEU A 395 15.65 9.21 -20.13
C LEU A 395 14.88 8.77 -21.38
N GLY A 396 15.60 8.49 -22.46
CA GLY A 396 15.00 7.84 -23.64
C GLY A 396 14.65 6.37 -23.36
N LYS A 397 13.76 5.77 -24.17
CA LYS A 397 13.29 4.38 -23.97
C LYS A 397 14.42 3.34 -23.85
N ASP A 398 15.48 3.48 -24.65
CA ASP A 398 16.63 2.58 -24.61
C ASP A 398 17.44 2.77 -23.31
N GLU A 399 17.54 4.01 -22.82
CA GLU A 399 18.21 4.35 -21.57
C GLU A 399 17.38 3.88 -20.36
N GLU A 400 16.05 3.97 -20.41
CA GLU A 400 15.14 3.43 -19.39
C GLU A 400 15.20 1.90 -19.32
N ALA A 401 15.24 1.21 -20.46
CA ALA A 401 15.43 -0.23 -20.51
C ALA A 401 16.78 -0.63 -19.92
N LEU A 402 17.84 0.11 -20.22
CA LEU A 402 19.17 -0.08 -19.63
C LEU A 402 19.16 0.18 -18.11
N LEU A 403 18.50 1.25 -17.66
CA LEU A 403 18.31 1.58 -16.25
C LEU A 403 17.65 0.43 -15.49
N CYS A 404 16.53 -0.10 -16.00
CA CYS A 404 15.82 -1.22 -15.40
C CYS A 404 16.66 -2.51 -15.43
N LYS A 405 17.45 -2.74 -16.50
CA LYS A 405 18.37 -3.87 -16.59
C LYS A 405 19.46 -3.79 -15.51
N VAL A 406 20.11 -2.63 -15.37
CA VAL A 406 21.12 -2.40 -14.33
C VAL A 406 20.53 -2.60 -12.93
N ALA A 407 19.35 -2.05 -12.68
CA ALA A 407 18.66 -2.15 -11.40
C ALA A 407 18.33 -3.59 -10.99
N THR A 408 18.22 -4.52 -11.94
CA THR A 408 17.71 -5.87 -11.69
C THR A 408 18.74 -6.98 -11.91
N GLN A 409 19.71 -6.78 -12.80
CA GLN A 409 20.79 -7.72 -13.08
C GLN A 409 22.09 -7.37 -12.35
N HIS A 410 22.21 -6.13 -11.87
CA HIS A 410 23.34 -5.64 -11.07
C HIS A 410 24.70 -5.78 -11.78
N ASP A 411 24.70 -5.76 -13.12
CA ASP A 411 25.92 -5.79 -13.93
C ASP A 411 26.61 -4.43 -13.95
N LEU A 412 27.90 -4.41 -13.55
CA LEU A 412 28.67 -3.17 -13.46
C LEU A 412 29.00 -2.58 -14.84
N ALA A 413 29.17 -3.40 -15.88
CA ALA A 413 29.49 -2.91 -17.22
C ALA A 413 28.31 -2.16 -17.83
N ASP A 414 27.10 -2.72 -17.72
CA ASP A 414 25.86 -2.04 -18.06
C ASP A 414 25.66 -0.78 -17.20
N GLY A 415 26.05 -0.83 -15.92
CA GLY A 415 26.04 0.32 -15.01
C GLY A 415 26.91 1.48 -15.51
N PHE A 416 28.18 1.23 -15.85
CA PHE A 416 29.04 2.25 -16.43
C PHE A 416 28.56 2.73 -17.80
N GLN A 417 27.97 1.85 -18.61
CA GLN A 417 27.34 2.23 -19.86
C GLN A 417 26.21 3.23 -19.60
N LEU A 418 25.32 2.96 -18.65
CA LEU A 418 24.22 3.85 -18.27
C LEU A 418 24.75 5.23 -17.84
N LEU A 419 25.77 5.26 -16.97
CA LEU A 419 26.36 6.52 -16.49
C LEU A 419 26.96 7.37 -17.61
N SER A 420 27.37 6.74 -18.72
CA SER A 420 27.93 7.41 -19.90
C SER A 420 26.89 7.94 -20.90
N THR A 421 25.61 7.62 -20.71
CA THR A 421 24.54 8.02 -21.63
C THR A 421 24.21 9.51 -21.56
N SER A 422 23.71 10.07 -22.66
CA SER A 422 23.35 11.49 -22.74
C SER A 422 22.15 11.86 -21.86
N GLY A 423 21.17 10.97 -21.74
CA GLY A 423 20.02 11.16 -20.84
C GLY A 423 20.47 11.17 -19.38
N TRP A 424 21.40 10.30 -18.99
CA TRP A 424 21.97 10.32 -17.64
C TRP A 424 22.76 11.61 -17.36
N ALA A 425 23.59 12.06 -18.30
CA ALA A 425 24.28 13.34 -18.18
C ALA A 425 23.29 14.52 -18.05
N THR A 426 22.18 14.48 -18.77
CA THR A 426 21.09 15.47 -18.67
C THR A 426 20.43 15.43 -17.28
N LEU A 427 20.16 14.24 -16.75
CA LEU A 427 19.63 14.06 -15.41
C LEU A 427 20.56 14.69 -14.35
N LEU A 428 21.87 14.40 -14.42
CA LEU A 428 22.85 14.99 -13.50
C LEU A 428 22.91 16.53 -13.60
N ALA A 429 22.84 17.09 -14.82
CA ALA A 429 22.79 18.53 -15.03
C ALA A 429 21.53 19.18 -14.41
N ILE A 430 20.37 18.50 -14.50
CA ILE A 430 19.15 18.95 -13.84
C ILE A 430 19.34 18.96 -12.32
N LEU A 431 19.88 17.87 -11.74
CA LEU A 431 20.11 17.74 -10.30
C LEU A 431 21.06 18.81 -9.76
N GLN A 432 22.12 19.14 -10.50
CA GLN A 432 23.03 20.24 -10.20
C GLN A 432 22.30 21.58 -10.08
N SER A 433 21.41 21.89 -11.03
CA SER A 433 20.67 23.16 -11.04
C SER A 433 19.65 23.30 -9.90
N THR A 434 19.07 22.19 -9.43
CA THR A 434 18.10 22.20 -8.33
C THR A 434 18.71 22.44 -6.94
N GLY A 435 20.03 22.29 -6.79
CA GLY A 435 20.77 22.57 -5.57
C GLY A 435 21.18 24.04 -5.40
N GLU A 436 21.09 24.86 -6.44
CA GLU A 436 21.44 26.27 -6.38
C GLU A 436 20.40 27.04 -5.57
N ARG A 437 20.78 27.46 -4.35
CA ARG A 437 20.00 28.46 -3.62
C ARG A 437 19.87 29.69 -4.53
N PRO A 438 18.68 30.32 -4.63
CA PRO A 438 18.55 31.61 -5.28
C PRO A 438 19.65 32.51 -4.70
N PRO A 439 20.41 33.24 -5.53
CA PRO A 439 21.43 34.14 -5.01
C PRO A 439 20.72 35.01 -3.96
N LYS A 440 21.25 35.00 -2.73
CA LYS A 440 20.78 35.93 -1.70
C LYS A 440 20.70 37.28 -2.39
N ARG A 441 19.49 37.83 -2.51
CA ARG A 441 19.32 39.19 -3.04
C ARG A 441 20.42 40.01 -2.39
N PRO A 442 21.34 40.63 -3.15
CA PRO A 442 22.27 41.54 -2.53
C PRO A 442 21.39 42.50 -1.75
N SER A 443 21.63 42.57 -0.44
CA SER A 443 21.10 43.67 0.36
C SER A 443 21.33 44.91 -0.49
N PRO A 444 20.30 45.76 -0.72
CA PRO A 444 20.57 47.07 -1.29
C PRO A 444 21.73 47.63 -0.47
N ALA A 445 22.77 48.03 -1.19
CA ALA A 445 24.07 48.36 -0.65
C ALA A 445 23.91 49.09 0.70
N GLU A 446 24.70 48.70 1.69
CA GLU A 446 25.03 49.57 2.80
C GLU A 446 25.80 50.77 2.22
N SER A 447 25.08 51.67 1.55
CA SER A 447 25.53 53.02 1.25
C SER A 447 25.55 53.78 2.57
N ASP A 448 26.74 53.98 3.11
CA ASP A 448 27.18 55.07 3.98
C ASP A 448 26.39 55.47 5.24
N GLU A 449 25.33 54.75 5.65
CA GLU A 449 24.52 55.15 6.81
C GLU A 449 24.94 54.49 8.13
N ARG A 450 25.77 53.44 8.10
CA ARG A 450 26.26 52.75 9.31
C ARG A 450 27.49 53.38 9.95
N LEU A 451 28.31 54.14 9.22
CA LEU A 451 29.38 54.94 9.85
C LEU A 451 28.80 56.12 10.65
N ALA A 452 27.74 56.78 10.15
CA ALA A 452 27.11 57.90 10.84
C ALA A 452 26.46 57.49 12.18
N LYS A 453 25.80 56.31 12.23
CA LYS A 453 25.21 55.78 13.48
C LYS A 453 26.24 55.28 14.49
N LYS A 454 27.43 54.82 14.07
CA LYS A 454 28.49 54.38 14.98
C LYS A 454 29.26 55.56 15.59
N VAL A 455 29.45 56.65 14.85
CA VAL A 455 30.06 57.89 15.34
C VAL A 455 29.11 58.67 16.27
N GLY A 456 27.80 58.71 15.97
CA GLY A 456 26.81 59.35 16.84
C GLY A 456 26.65 58.66 18.21
N ARG A 457 26.76 57.33 18.26
CA ARG A 457 26.65 56.56 19.51
C ARG A 457 27.88 56.71 20.42
N ILE A 458 29.06 56.94 19.86
CA ILE A 458 30.29 57.21 20.63
C ILE A 458 30.29 58.64 21.19
N LYS A 459 29.76 59.63 20.44
CA LYS A 459 29.63 61.02 20.92
C LYS A 459 28.65 61.14 22.09
N SER A 460 27.49 60.48 22.02
CA SER A 460 26.50 60.45 23.10
C SER A 460 26.99 59.73 24.36
N PHE A 461 27.85 58.71 24.21
CA PHE A 461 28.42 57.99 25.36
C PHE A 461 29.56 58.77 26.04
N MET A 462 30.29 59.62 25.30
CA MET A 462 31.32 60.50 25.87
C MET A 462 30.74 61.75 26.55
N GLU A 463 29.62 62.31 26.06
CA GLU A 463 28.94 63.43 26.74
C GLU A 463 28.34 63.01 28.10
N HIS A 464 27.82 61.79 28.24
CA HIS A 464 27.33 61.27 29.52
C HIS A 464 28.42 60.90 30.53
N LEU A 465 29.69 60.75 30.11
CA LEU A 465 30.82 60.46 31.00
C LEU A 465 31.49 61.72 31.56
N VAL A 466 31.20 62.91 31.01
CA VAL A 466 31.71 64.19 31.53
C VAL A 466 30.81 64.76 32.65
N ASP A 467 29.50 64.48 32.63
CA ASP A 467 28.56 64.96 33.64
C ASP A 467 28.58 64.17 34.98
N LEU A 468 29.28 63.04 35.04
CA LEU A 468 29.35 62.18 36.25
C LEU A 468 30.57 62.43 37.15
N LYS A 469 31.39 63.46 36.87
CA LYS A 469 32.56 63.83 37.70
C LYS A 469 32.42 65.14 38.48
N ALA A 470 31.24 65.75 38.52
CA ALA A 470 31.02 66.99 39.25
C ALA A 470 29.83 66.89 40.21
N TYR A 471 29.92 66.08 41.28
CA TYR A 471 29.12 66.32 42.49
C TYR A 471 29.75 65.61 43.71
N THR A 472 30.62 66.34 44.41
CA THR A 472 30.90 66.11 45.84
C THR A 472 29.89 66.89 46.67
N PRO A 473 29.36 66.33 47.76
CA PRO A 473 29.04 67.15 48.91
C PRO A 473 29.69 66.62 50.20
N THR A 474 30.60 67.46 50.67
CA THR A 474 30.94 67.86 52.03
C THR A 474 30.12 67.30 53.22
N THR A 475 30.90 66.85 54.18
CA THR A 475 30.76 66.61 55.63
C THR A 475 29.77 67.49 56.45
N VAL A 476 29.49 66.95 57.66
CA VAL A 476 29.25 67.57 58.99
C VAL A 476 27.78 67.64 59.49
N LEU A 477 27.37 66.71 60.36
CA LEU A 477 27.39 66.80 61.84
C LEU A 477 27.02 65.44 62.46
#